data_AF-G5QDZ7-F1
#
_entry.id   AF-G5QDZ7-F1
#
_cell.length_a   1.000
_cell.length_b   1.000
_cell.length_c   1.000
_cell.angle_alpha   90.00
_cell.angle_beta   90.00
_cell.angle_gamma   90.00
#
_symmetry.space_group_name_H-M   'P 1'
#
loop_
_entity.id
_entity.type
_entity.pdbx_description
1 polymer ?
#
loop_
_entity_poly.entity_id
_entity_poly.type
_entity_poly.pdbx_seq_one_letter_code
_entity_poly.pdbx_strand_id
1 'polypeptide(L)'
;VANWPAPRSRAIENQAYVAGCNRVGTDGNGLHYRGDSRIINPQGDIIATAEPHQATRIDADLSLVALQDYREKFPAWRDADPFTL
;
A
#
# COMPACT_ATOMS: atom_id res chain seq x y z
N VAL A 1 -0.49 18.48 -1.55
CA VAL A 1 -0.05 17.18 -2.12
C VAL A 1 -0.62 16.08 -1.26
N ALA A 2 -1.31 15.10 -1.84
CA ALA A 2 -1.69 13.90 -1.09
C ALA A 2 -0.40 13.16 -0.74
N ASN A 3 0.02 13.27 0.51
CA ASN A 3 1.23 12.64 0.99
C ASN A 3 0.92 11.15 1.21
N TRP A 4 1.59 10.27 0.46
CA TRP A 4 1.50 8.82 0.59
C TRP A 4 2.83 8.26 1.12
N PRO A 5 3.29 8.68 2.33
CA PRO A 5 4.69 8.55 2.69
C PRO A 5 5.09 7.13 3.12
N ALA A 6 4.14 6.29 3.55
CA ALA A 6 4.47 5.04 4.23
C ALA A 6 3.58 3.82 3.90
N PRO A 7 3.14 3.60 2.64
CA PRO A 7 2.31 2.44 2.33
C PRO A 7 2.98 1.11 2.62
N ARG A 8 4.31 1.05 2.48
CA ARG A 8 5.11 -0.13 2.81
C ARG A 8 5.05 -0.45 4.30
N SER A 9 5.19 0.54 5.16
CA SER A 9 5.12 0.35 6.61
C SER A 9 3.73 -0.14 7.02
N ARG A 10 2.66 0.42 6.43
CA ARG A 10 1.28 -0.02 6.69
C ARG A 10 1.02 -1.47 6.29
N ALA A 11 1.64 -1.94 5.21
CA ALA A 11 1.52 -3.34 4.77
C ALA A 11 2.19 -4.29 5.77
N ILE A 12 3.39 -3.95 6.22
CA ILE A 12 4.19 -4.76 7.15
C ILE A 12 3.54 -4.80 8.54
N GLU A 13 3.23 -3.64 9.13
CA GLU A 13 2.76 -3.55 10.52
C GLU A 13 1.39 -4.21 10.72
N ASN A 14 0.53 -4.18 9.69
CA ASN A 14 -0.80 -4.79 9.73
C ASN A 14 -0.83 -6.19 9.10
N GLN A 15 0.32 -6.68 8.60
CA GLN A 15 0.44 -7.92 7.85
C GLN A 15 -0.69 -8.07 6.82
N ALA A 16 -0.77 -7.11 5.89
CA ALA A 16 -1.88 -6.95 4.96
C ALA A 16 -1.40 -6.50 3.59
N TYR A 17 -2.14 -6.88 2.56
CA TYR A 17 -2.01 -6.24 1.25
C TYR A 17 -2.49 -4.79 1.34
N VAL A 18 -1.75 -3.86 0.73
CA VAL A 18 -2.10 -2.44 0.69
C VAL A 18 -2.14 -1.96 -0.76
N ALA A 19 -3.28 -1.41 -1.18
CA ALA A 19 -3.43 -0.74 -2.46
C ALA A 19 -3.56 0.77 -2.24
N GLY A 20 -2.60 1.53 -2.77
CA GLY A 20 -2.60 2.99 -2.78
C GLY A 20 -2.91 3.52 -4.16
N CYS A 21 -3.92 4.39 -4.25
CA CYS A 21 -4.24 5.12 -5.47
C CYS A 21 -4.04 6.62 -5.23
N ASN A 22 -3.26 7.26 -6.08
CA ASN A 22 -3.01 8.68 -6.04
C ASN A 22 -3.13 9.29 -7.45
N ARG A 23 -3.49 10.57 -7.48
CA ARG A 23 -3.74 11.30 -8.70
C ARG A 23 -2.44 11.73 -9.40
N VAL A 24 -2.54 12.01 -10.69
CA VAL A 24 -1.47 12.62 -11.52
C VAL A 24 -1.95 13.94 -12.12
N GLY A 25 -0.99 14.74 -12.61
CA GLY A 25 -1.26 15.99 -13.33
C GLY A 25 -1.26 17.21 -12.42
N THR A 26 -1.82 18.31 -12.92
CA THR A 26 -1.88 19.60 -12.21
C THR A 26 -3.32 19.97 -11.97
N ASP A 27 -3.68 20.35 -10.74
CA ASP A 27 -5.03 20.81 -10.44
C ASP A 27 -5.22 22.31 -10.74
N GLY A 28 -6.45 22.81 -10.53
CA GLY A 28 -6.77 24.24 -10.73
C GLY A 28 -6.06 25.20 -9.79
N ASN A 29 -5.40 24.70 -8.73
CA ASN A 29 -4.58 25.49 -7.81
C ASN A 29 -3.09 25.46 -8.19
N GLY A 30 -2.73 24.84 -9.32
CA GLY A 30 -1.34 24.70 -9.74
C GLY A 30 -0.55 23.64 -8.97
N LEU A 31 -1.21 22.79 -8.17
CA LEU A 31 -0.51 21.72 -7.45
C LEU A 31 -0.23 20.56 -8.39
N HIS A 32 1.04 20.16 -8.46
CA HIS A 32 1.50 19.03 -9.26
C HIS A 32 1.46 17.72 -8.45
N TYR A 33 0.90 16.69 -9.08
CA TYR A 33 0.78 15.35 -8.51
C TYR A 33 1.52 14.34 -9.39
N ARG A 34 2.37 13.53 -8.77
CA ARG A 34 3.19 12.52 -9.47
C ARG A 34 2.54 11.14 -9.54
N GLY A 35 1.38 10.92 -8.92
CA GLY A 35 0.83 9.59 -8.75
C GLY A 35 1.54 8.89 -7.60
N ASP A 36 2.39 7.91 -7.90
CA ASP A 36 2.93 6.94 -6.92
C ASP A 36 1.90 5.91 -6.43
N SER A 37 0.86 5.65 -7.23
CA SER A 37 -0.07 4.54 -7.01
C SER A 37 0.68 3.20 -7.05
N ARG A 38 0.41 2.32 -6.09
CA ARG A 38 1.13 1.05 -5.93
C ARG A 38 0.34 0.04 -5.10
N ILE A 39 0.55 -1.24 -5.38
CA ILE A 39 0.01 -2.38 -4.63
C ILE A 39 1.19 -3.07 -3.94
N ILE A 40 1.06 -3.34 -2.65
CA ILE A 40 2.13 -3.86 -1.79
C ILE A 40 1.64 -5.13 -1.07
N ASN A 41 2.50 -6.15 -0.98
CA ASN A 41 2.22 -7.37 -0.25
C ASN A 41 2.46 -7.22 1.27
N PRO A 42 2.01 -8.18 2.10
CA PRO A 42 2.21 -8.13 3.56
C PRO A 42 3.67 -8.05 4.03
N GLN A 43 4.63 -8.47 3.19
CA GLN A 43 6.07 -8.41 3.45
C GLN A 43 6.66 -7.03 3.12
N GLY A 44 5.88 -6.14 2.52
CA GLY A 44 6.29 -4.81 2.11
C GLY A 44 6.93 -4.74 0.72
N ASP A 45 6.80 -5.77 -0.10
CA ASP A 45 7.23 -5.77 -1.50
C ASP A 45 6.16 -5.11 -2.38
N ILE A 46 6.60 -4.30 -3.34
CA ILE A 46 5.72 -3.68 -4.33
C ILE A 46 5.43 -4.73 -5.41
N ILE A 47 4.17 -5.11 -5.56
CA ILE A 47 3.72 -6.12 -6.54
C ILE A 47 3.08 -5.48 -7.78
N ALA A 48 2.70 -4.20 -7.71
CA ALA A 48 2.36 -3.39 -8.88
C ALA A 48 2.67 -1.90 -8.60
N THR A 49 3.13 -1.16 -9.60
CA THR A 49 3.42 0.27 -9.48
C THR A 49 2.99 1.02 -10.73
N ALA A 50 2.42 2.20 -10.56
CA ALA A 50 2.12 3.10 -11.67
C ALA A 50 3.35 3.96 -12.01
N GLU A 51 3.49 4.30 -13.29
CA GLU A 51 4.52 5.22 -13.74
C GLU A 51 4.27 6.65 -13.22
N PRO A 52 5.32 7.38 -12.80
CA PRO A 52 5.16 8.74 -12.33
C PRO A 52 4.54 9.66 -13.38
N HIS A 53 3.64 10.54 -12.95
CA HIS A 53 2.96 11.55 -13.77
C HIS A 53 2.07 10.99 -14.89
N GLN A 54 1.86 9.68 -14.97
CA GLN A 54 1.04 9.06 -16.01
C GLN A 54 -0.29 8.54 -15.46
N ALA A 55 -1.37 8.80 -16.19
CA ALA A 55 -2.67 8.22 -15.88
C ALA A 55 -2.64 6.75 -16.30
N THR A 56 -2.65 5.85 -15.31
CA THR A 56 -2.36 4.44 -15.53
C THR A 56 -3.28 3.57 -14.69
N ARG A 57 -3.68 2.42 -15.25
CA ARG A 57 -4.29 1.30 -14.53
C ARG A 57 -3.18 0.32 -14.15
N ILE A 58 -3.18 -0.15 -12.91
CA ILE A 58 -2.31 -1.22 -12.43
C ILE A 58 -3.17 -2.34 -11.85
N ASP A 59 -2.73 -3.58 -12.03
CA ASP A 59 -3.43 -4.79 -11.60
C ASP A 59 -2.46 -5.71 -10.86
N ALA A 60 -2.96 -6.45 -9.87
CA ALA A 60 -2.20 -7.47 -9.15
C ALA A 60 -3.13 -8.56 -8.60
N ASP A 61 -2.66 -9.80 -8.59
CA ASP A 61 -3.36 -10.92 -7.94
C ASP A 61 -2.98 -11.01 -6.46
N LEU A 62 -3.99 -11.11 -5.60
CA LEU A 62 -3.80 -11.22 -4.15
C LEU A 62 -4.13 -12.64 -3.71
N SER A 63 -3.19 -13.29 -3.02
CA SER A 63 -3.39 -14.65 -2.52
C SER A 63 -3.76 -14.64 -1.04
N LEU A 64 -4.99 -15.05 -0.74
CA LEU A 64 -5.42 -15.23 0.65
C LEU A 64 -4.60 -16.32 1.36
N VAL A 65 -4.24 -17.38 0.64
CA VAL A 65 -3.41 -18.47 1.17
C VAL A 65 -2.04 -17.95 1.58
N ALA A 66 -1.36 -17.19 0.72
CA ALA A 66 -0.04 -16.63 1.04
C ALA A 66 -0.09 -15.65 2.23
N LEU A 67 -1.19 -14.89 2.35
CA LEU A 67 -1.42 -13.99 3.48
C LEU A 67 -1.59 -14.76 4.80
N GLN A 68 -2.39 -15.84 4.78
CA GLN A 68 -2.60 -16.70 5.95
C GLN A 68 -1.30 -17.37 6.37
N ASP A 69 -0.56 -17.95 5.42
CA ASP A 69 0.76 -18.56 5.67
C ASP A 69 1.74 -17.57 6.31
N TYR A 70 1.76 -16.32 5.85
CA TYR A 70 2.63 -15.29 6.41
C TYR A 70 2.25 -14.94 7.85
N ARG A 71 0.96 -14.78 8.14
CA ARG A 71 0.44 -14.52 9.49
C ARG A 71 0.65 -15.69 10.45
N GLU A 72 0.67 -16.92 9.96
CA GLU A 72 0.97 -18.11 10.76
C GLU A 72 2.46 -18.21 11.07
N LYS A 73 3.33 -17.99 10.08
CA LYS A 73 4.80 -18.03 10.25
C LYS A 73 5.33 -16.89 11.10
N PHE A 74 4.66 -15.74 11.08
CA PHE A 74 5.04 -14.55 11.84
C PHE A 74 3.78 -13.91 12.48
N PRO A 75 3.27 -14.42 13.60
CA PRO A 75 1.98 -13.98 14.16
C PRO A 75 2.07 -12.68 14.98
N ALA A 76 2.59 -11.61 14.41
CA ALA A 76 2.84 -10.33 15.11
C ALA A 76 1.58 -9.71 15.74
N TRP A 77 0.40 -9.98 15.17
CA TRP A 77 -0.89 -9.54 15.74
C TRP A 77 -1.17 -10.07 17.15
N ARG A 78 -0.49 -11.14 17.58
CA ARG A 78 -0.63 -11.67 18.94
C ARG A 78 0.06 -10.81 20.00
N ASP A 79 0.98 -9.94 19.58
CA ASP A 79 1.71 -9.00 20.45
C ASP A 79 1.05 -7.61 20.45
N ALA A 80 -0.15 -7.47 19.88
CA ALA A 80 -0.83 -6.18 19.77
C ALA A 80 -1.29 -5.64 21.14
N ASP A 81 -0.94 -4.39 21.42
CA ASP A 81 -1.40 -3.68 22.61
C ASP A 81 -2.88 -3.25 22.48
N PRO A 82 -3.72 -3.45 23.51
CA PRO A 82 -5.07 -2.95 23.51
C PRO A 82 -5.09 -1.42 23.64
N PHE A 83 -6.00 -0.75 22.93
CA PHE A 83 -6.20 0.70 23.02
C PHE A 83 -7.68 1.07 22.90
N THR A 84 -8.01 2.32 23.24
CA THR A 84 -9.32 2.95 23.00
C THR A 84 -9.09 4.26 22.26
N LEU A 85 -9.90 4.56 21.24
CA LEU A 85 -9.80 5.76 20.41
C LEU A 85 -10.35 7.01 21.11
#